data_AF-A0A537A1K0-F1
#
_entry.id   AF-A0A537A1K0-F1
#
_cell.length_a   1.000
_cell.length_b   1.000
_cell.length_c   1.000
_cell.angle_alpha   90.00
_cell.angle_beta   90.00
_cell.angle_gamma   90.00
#
_symmetry.space_group_name_H-M   'P 1'
#
loop_
_entity.id
_entity.type
_entity.pdbx_description
1 polymer ?
#
loop_
_entity_poly.entity_id
_entity_poly.type
_entity_poly.pdbx_seq_one_letter_code
_entity_poly.pdbx_strand_id
1 'polypeptide(L)'
;MLDIHCDGNWHDAMAVHRRLNVILYLNPGWQESWGGGLEFWDRKLEGCRKKIMPLNNRMVVFVTNDYTFHGHPAPLNCPEHESRRSLILYYYTSRPRTADEVAVTDPHRALWRNRGQVTGSRK
;
A
#
# COMPACT_ATOMS: atom_id res chain seq x y z
N MET A 1 8.95 3.99 -7.83
CA MET A 1 8.56 2.60 -7.48
C MET A 1 8.19 2.58 -6.02
N LEU A 2 7.41 1.59 -5.59
CA LEU A 2 7.13 1.36 -4.18
C LEU A 2 7.13 -0.15 -3.95
N ASP A 3 8.13 -0.64 -3.21
CA ASP A 3 8.26 -2.07 -2.92
C ASP A 3 7.05 -2.61 -2.16
N ILE A 4 6.93 -3.93 -2.11
CA ILE A 4 5.82 -4.59 -1.43
C ILE A 4 5.95 -4.38 0.09
N HIS A 5 4.91 -3.81 0.69
CA HIS A 5 4.86 -3.48 2.11
C HIS A 5 3.45 -3.57 2.69
N CYS A 6 3.37 -3.66 4.01
CA CYS A 6 2.21 -3.24 4.78
C CYS A 6 2.48 -1.84 5.32
N ASP A 7 1.44 -1.04 5.43
CA ASP A 7 1.55 0.34 5.84
C ASP A 7 1.81 0.50 7.36
N GLY A 8 2.23 1.70 7.76
CA GLY A 8 2.34 2.02 9.19
C GLY A 8 0.97 2.00 9.87
N ASN A 9 0.92 1.43 11.07
CA ASN A 9 -0.34 1.13 11.76
C ASN A 9 -0.83 2.26 12.68
N TRP A 10 -0.01 3.29 12.95
CA TRP A 10 -0.26 4.29 14.00
C TRP A 10 0.06 5.72 13.55
N HIS A 11 -0.74 6.67 14.02
CA HIS A 11 -0.50 8.10 13.83
C HIS A 11 -0.18 8.78 15.16
N ASP A 12 1.10 9.09 15.39
CA ASP A 12 1.63 9.56 16.67
C ASP A 12 0.89 10.77 17.24
N ALA A 13 0.71 11.84 16.43
CA ALA A 13 0.15 13.09 16.94
C ALA A 13 -1.35 13.02 17.31
N MET A 14 -2.07 12.03 16.79
CA MET A 14 -3.50 11.85 17.08
C MET A 14 -3.78 10.66 18.00
N ALA A 15 -2.77 9.82 18.25
CA ALA A 15 -2.91 8.55 18.98
C ALA A 15 -4.03 7.65 18.43
N VAL A 16 -4.03 7.41 17.11
CA VAL A 16 -5.05 6.61 16.42
C VAL A 16 -4.43 5.56 15.50
N HIS A 17 -5.16 4.46 15.31
CA HIS A 17 -4.78 3.35 14.43
C HIS A 17 -5.25 3.57 13.00
N ARG A 18 -4.38 3.31 12.01
CA ARG A 18 -4.75 3.35 10.59
C ARG A 18 -5.67 2.18 10.26
N ARG A 19 -6.72 2.44 9.47
CA ARG A 19 -7.76 1.46 9.12
C ARG A 19 -7.89 1.24 7.64
N LEU A 20 -7.98 2.33 6.88
CA LEU A 20 -8.24 2.27 5.45
C LEU A 20 -7.24 3.13 4.71
N ASN A 21 -6.88 2.63 3.54
CA ASN A 21 -6.23 3.39 2.49
C ASN A 21 -7.22 3.59 1.35
N VAL A 22 -7.28 4.83 0.87
CA VAL A 22 -8.01 5.19 -0.35
C VAL A 22 -7.02 5.78 -1.32
N ILE A 23 -6.96 5.23 -2.52
CA ILE A 23 -6.11 5.72 -3.61
C ILE A 23 -7.01 6.11 -4.78
N LEU A 24 -6.99 7.37 -5.17
CA LEU A 24 -7.65 7.88 -6.36
C LEU A 24 -6.61 8.17 -7.44
N TYR A 25 -6.75 7.55 -8.60
CA TYR A 25 -5.84 7.72 -9.74
C TYR A 25 -6.31 8.82 -10.69
N LEU A 26 -5.38 9.70 -11.06
CA LEU A 26 -5.61 10.90 -11.88
C LEU A 26 -4.77 10.85 -13.17
N ASN A 27 -4.93 9.78 -13.94
CA ASN A 27 -4.07 9.43 -15.07
C ASN A 27 -4.85 9.33 -16.40
N PRO A 28 -5.33 10.45 -16.97
CA PRO A 28 -5.95 10.46 -18.29
C PRO A 28 -5.01 9.84 -19.33
N GLY A 29 -5.54 8.96 -20.17
CA GLY A 29 -4.77 8.32 -21.24
C GLY A 29 -3.76 7.26 -20.80
N TRP A 30 -3.78 6.82 -19.54
CA TRP A 30 -2.83 5.80 -19.05
C TRP A 30 -2.90 4.52 -19.86
N GLN A 31 -1.76 4.10 -20.42
CA GLN A 31 -1.64 2.87 -21.18
C GLN A 31 -1.22 1.70 -20.30
N GLU A 32 -1.81 0.53 -20.53
CA GLU A 32 -1.49 -0.66 -19.73
C GLU A 32 -0.02 -1.08 -19.86
N SER A 33 0.57 -0.90 -21.04
CA SER A 33 1.99 -1.17 -21.33
C SER A 33 2.96 -0.33 -20.51
N TRP A 34 2.52 0.81 -19.95
CA TRP A 34 3.35 1.65 -19.07
C TRP A 34 3.51 1.07 -17.66
N GLY A 35 2.72 0.05 -17.31
CA GLY A 35 2.79 -0.61 -16.02
C GLY A 35 2.26 0.26 -14.86
N GLY A 36 2.89 0.16 -13.69
CA GLY A 36 2.50 0.95 -12.51
C GLY A 36 1.25 0.46 -11.77
N GLY A 37 0.82 -0.77 -12.04
CA GLY A 37 -0.29 -1.39 -11.32
C GLY A 37 -0.02 -1.51 -9.83
N LEU A 38 -1.04 -1.22 -9.01
CA LEU A 38 -1.04 -1.56 -7.59
C LEU A 38 -1.23 -3.07 -7.44
N GLU A 39 -0.22 -3.73 -6.90
CA GLU A 39 -0.23 -5.15 -6.59
C GLU A 39 -0.69 -5.38 -5.15
N PHE A 40 -1.48 -6.43 -4.95
CA PHE A 40 -1.87 -6.98 -3.66
C PHE A 40 -1.36 -8.41 -3.58
N TRP A 41 -0.60 -8.71 -2.54
CA TRP A 41 0.07 -9.98 -2.34
C TRP A 41 -0.61 -10.78 -1.21
N ASP A 42 -0.42 -12.10 -1.22
CA ASP A 42 -0.88 -12.92 -0.09
C ASP A 42 -0.05 -12.66 1.17
N ARG A 43 -0.58 -13.12 2.32
CA ARG A 43 0.04 -12.95 3.64
C ARG A 43 1.42 -13.61 3.75
N LYS A 44 1.69 -14.64 2.94
CA LYS A 44 2.95 -15.38 2.92
C LYS A 44 3.98 -14.78 1.97
N LEU A 45 3.61 -13.73 1.23
CA LEU A 45 4.44 -13.08 0.22
C LEU A 45 4.91 -14.05 -0.88
N GLU A 46 4.11 -15.08 -1.18
CA GLU A 46 4.41 -16.10 -2.18
C GLU A 46 4.05 -15.63 -3.59
N GLY A 47 3.06 -14.74 -3.72
CA GLY A 47 2.72 -14.16 -5.03
C GLY A 47 1.74 -13.00 -4.97
N CYS A 48 1.72 -12.25 -6.09
CA CYS A 48 0.70 -11.25 -6.37
C CYS A 48 -0.63 -11.97 -6.66
N ARG A 49 -1.67 -11.59 -5.92
CA ARG A 49 -3.04 -12.14 -6.04
C ARG A 49 -3.95 -11.24 -6.84
N LYS A 50 -3.70 -9.93 -6.83
CA LYS A 50 -4.48 -8.96 -7.59
C LYS A 50 -3.61 -7.79 -8.03
N LYS A 51 -3.78 -7.34 -9.26
CA LYS A 51 -3.13 -6.14 -9.81
C LYS A 51 -4.20 -5.18 -10.32
N ILE A 52 -4.11 -3.91 -9.96
CA ILE A 52 -5.05 -2.87 -10.37
C ILE A 52 -4.29 -1.76 -11.09
N MET A 53 -4.58 -1.58 -12.37
CA MET A 53 -3.95 -0.53 -13.18
C MET A 53 -4.43 0.86 -12.75
N PRO A 54 -3.53 1.88 -12.73
CA PRO A 54 -3.80 3.19 -12.19
C PRO A 54 -4.55 4.08 -13.19
N LEU A 55 -5.67 3.59 -13.74
CA LEU A 55 -6.44 4.29 -14.77
C LEU A 55 -7.08 5.57 -14.23
N ASN A 56 -7.34 6.55 -15.10
CA ASN A 56 -8.01 7.79 -14.72
C ASN A 56 -9.34 7.55 -13.98
N ASN A 57 -9.61 8.37 -12.97
CA ASN A 57 -10.84 8.34 -12.18
C ASN A 57 -11.13 6.99 -11.52
N ARG A 58 -10.11 6.16 -11.32
CA ARG A 58 -10.22 4.89 -10.59
C ARG A 58 -9.88 5.10 -9.13
N MET A 59 -10.81 4.75 -8.25
CA MET A 59 -10.59 4.68 -6.81
C MET A 59 -10.37 3.22 -6.37
N VAL A 60 -9.37 3.01 -5.54
CA VAL A 60 -9.13 1.74 -4.85
C VAL A 60 -9.22 2.00 -3.35
N VAL A 61 -10.11 1.27 -2.68
CA VAL A 61 -10.28 1.32 -1.23
C VAL A 61 -9.95 -0.05 -0.66
N PHE A 62 -9.13 -0.08 0.38
CA PHE A 62 -8.77 -1.32 1.05
C PHE A 62 -8.50 -1.09 2.54
N VAL A 63 -8.78 -2.12 3.33
CA VAL A 63 -8.34 -2.18 4.74
C VAL A 63 -6.83 -2.31 4.75
N THR A 64 -6.18 -1.59 5.66
CA THR A 64 -4.75 -1.72 5.91
C THR A 64 -4.54 -2.45 7.23
N ASN A 65 -3.79 -3.56 7.19
CA ASN A 65 -3.34 -4.31 8.34
C ASN A 65 -1.94 -4.89 8.16
N ASP A 66 -1.42 -5.57 9.18
CA ASP A 66 -0.03 -6.03 9.16
C ASP A 66 0.19 -7.18 8.15
N TYR A 67 -0.88 -7.62 7.48
CA TYR A 67 -0.88 -8.64 6.43
C TYR A 67 -1.35 -8.12 5.05
N THR A 68 -1.74 -6.85 4.93
CA THR A 68 -2.21 -6.29 3.65
C THR A 68 -1.04 -5.81 2.80
N PHE A 69 -0.27 -6.76 2.29
CA PHE A 69 0.90 -6.47 1.47
C PHE A 69 0.50 -5.90 0.11
N HIS A 70 1.03 -4.72 -0.20
CA HIS A 70 0.75 -4.02 -1.44
C HIS A 70 1.94 -3.18 -1.92
N GLY A 71 1.94 -2.79 -3.19
CA GLY A 71 2.96 -1.92 -3.75
C GLY A 71 2.88 -1.80 -5.27
N HIS A 72 3.83 -1.08 -5.87
CA HIS A 72 4.07 -1.11 -7.30
C HIS A 72 5.60 -1.28 -7.54
N PRO A 73 6.10 -2.52 -7.42
CA PRO A 73 7.54 -2.77 -7.33
C PRO A 73 8.23 -2.59 -8.68
N ALA A 74 7.52 -2.80 -9.79
CA ALA A 74 8.08 -2.62 -11.13
C ALA A 74 8.26 -1.12 -11.46
N PRO A 75 9.36 -0.76 -12.16
CA PRO A 75 9.53 0.58 -12.72
C PRO A 75 8.41 0.91 -13.71
N LEU A 76 8.15 2.21 -13.89
CA LEU A 76 7.22 2.68 -14.91
C LEU A 76 7.91 2.70 -16.27
N ASN A 77 7.16 2.36 -17.31
CA ASN A 77 7.60 2.46 -18.70
C ASN A 77 6.89 3.59 -19.44
N CYS A 78 6.35 4.59 -18.72
CA CYS A 78 5.72 5.74 -19.34
C CYS A 78 6.77 6.69 -19.95
N PRO A 79 6.40 7.49 -20.96
CA PRO A 79 7.27 8.54 -21.49
C PRO A 79 7.75 9.51 -20.40
N GLU A 80 8.87 10.19 -20.64
CA GLU A 80 9.49 11.13 -19.67
C GLU A 80 8.56 12.28 -19.25
N HIS A 81 7.66 12.71 -20.13
CA HIS A 81 6.69 13.78 -19.85
C HIS A 81 5.40 13.27 -19.18
N GLU A 82 5.27 11.97 -18.95
CA GLU A 82 4.12 11.35 -18.27
C GLU A 82 4.48 10.94 -16.84
N SER A 83 3.50 11.01 -15.94
CA SER A 83 3.70 10.60 -14.55
C SER A 83 2.49 9.89 -13.99
N ARG A 84 2.74 8.87 -13.15
CA ARG A 84 1.70 8.16 -12.40
C ARG A 84 1.25 9.02 -11.22
N ARG A 85 0.11 9.69 -11.38
CA ARG A 85 -0.50 10.59 -10.40
C ARG A 85 -1.57 9.88 -9.58
N SER A 86 -1.59 10.16 -8.28
CA SER A 86 -2.62 9.69 -7.37
C SER A 86 -2.79 10.61 -6.18
N LEU A 87 -4.01 10.67 -5.64
CA LEU A 87 -4.28 11.16 -4.29
C LEU A 87 -4.41 9.95 -3.36
N ILE A 88 -3.72 9.99 -2.22
CA ILE A 88 -3.77 8.94 -1.21
C ILE A 88 -4.36 9.53 0.06
N LEU A 89 -5.39 8.88 0.59
CA LEU A 89 -6.04 9.26 1.85
C LEU A 89 -5.94 8.10 2.84
N TYR A 90 -5.77 8.47 4.11
CA TYR A 90 -5.65 7.53 5.21
C TYR A 90 -6.74 7.82 6.24
N TYR A 91 -7.47 6.78 6.63
CA TYR A 91 -8.53 6.89 7.63
C TYR A 91 -8.14 6.12 8.89
N TYR A 92 -8.48 6.68 10.05
CA TYR A 92 -8.02 6.21 11.35
C TYR A 92 -9.16 6.08 12.35
N THR A 93 -8.95 5.28 13.39
CA THR A 93 -9.85 5.16 14.54
C THR A 93 -9.07 5.11 15.85
N SER A 94 -9.64 5.60 16.95
CA SER A 94 -9.08 5.43 18.30
C SER A 94 -9.20 4.00 18.85
N ARG A 95 -10.15 3.20 18.36
CA ARG A 95 -10.32 1.81 18.77
C ARG A 95 -9.07 0.98 18.40
N PRO A 96 -8.55 0.13 19.31
CA PRO A 96 -7.48 -0.80 19.00
C PRO A 96 -7.81 -1.75 17.86
N ARG A 97 -6.78 -2.21 17.16
CA ARG A 97 -6.90 -3.24 16.12
C ARG A 97 -7.30 -4.58 16.75
N THR A 98 -7.98 -5.43 15.99
CA THR A 98 -8.28 -6.80 16.43
C THR A 98 -7.03 -7.69 16.28
N ALA A 99 -6.96 -8.78 17.05
CA ALA A 99 -5.78 -9.65 17.07
C ALA A 99 -5.46 -10.28 15.70
N ASP A 100 -6.46 -10.49 14.85
CA ASP A 100 -6.30 -11.04 13.50
C ASP A 100 -5.76 -10.03 12.47
N GLU A 101 -5.64 -8.76 12.84
CA GLU A 101 -5.06 -7.69 12.03
C GLU A 101 -3.61 -7.36 12.42
N VAL A 102 -3.10 -7.91 13.52
CA VAL A 102 -1.85 -7.49 14.16
C VAL A 102 -0.81 -8.62 14.10
N ALA A 103 0.29 -8.36 13.42
CA ALA A 103 1.50 -9.19 13.46
C ALA A 103 2.58 -8.58 14.37
N VAL A 104 2.58 -7.24 14.50
CA VAL A 104 3.53 -6.50 15.34
C VAL A 104 2.73 -5.65 16.33
N THR A 105 2.87 -5.95 17.62
CA THR A 105 2.08 -5.32 18.68
C THR A 105 2.42 -3.85 18.88
N ASP A 106 3.70 -3.49 18.72
CA ASP A 106 4.16 -2.11 18.91
C ASP A 106 3.83 -1.24 17.68
N PRO A 107 3.58 0.07 17.86
CA PRO A 107 3.44 1.00 16.74
C PRO A 107 4.61 0.93 15.77
N HIS A 108 4.33 0.81 14.48
CA HIS A 108 5.35 0.68 13.45
C HIS A 108 5.06 1.52 12.21
N ARG A 109 6.12 1.84 11.47
CA ARG A 109 6.05 2.40 10.11
C ARG A 109 5.78 1.26 9.12
N ALA A 110 6.07 1.45 7.83
CA ALA A 110 5.85 0.38 6.87
C ALA A 110 6.67 -0.89 7.21
N LEU A 111 6.01 -2.05 7.10
CA LEU A 111 6.64 -3.39 7.15
C LEU A 111 6.96 -3.81 5.72
N TRP A 112 8.24 -3.95 5.39
CA TRP A 112 8.67 -4.22 4.02
C TRP A 112 8.96 -5.69 3.78
N ARG A 113 8.76 -6.15 2.55
CA ARG A 113 9.30 -7.41 2.06
C ARG A 113 10.77 -7.23 1.69
N ASN A 114 11.69 -7.71 2.54
CA ASN A 114 13.11 -7.82 2.20
C ASN A 114 13.48 -9.28 1.98
N ARG A 115 13.68 -9.72 0.72
CA ARG A 115 14.27 -11.04 0.35
C ARG A 115 14.02 -12.20 1.35
N GLY A 116 12.75 -12.42 1.73
CA GLY A 116 12.35 -13.53 2.63
C GLY A 116 12.16 -13.18 4.11
N GLN A 117 12.31 -11.92 4.53
CA GLN A 117 12.03 -11.47 5.90
C GLN A 117 11.18 -10.19 5.92
N VAL A 118 10.23 -10.14 6.87
CA VAL A 118 9.47 -8.93 7.19
C VAL A 118 10.25 -8.18 8.25
N THR A 119 10.88 -7.07 7.86
CA THR A 119 11.60 -6.20 8.79
C THR A 119 10.80 -4.92 8.98
N GLY A 120 10.40 -4.63 10.22
CA GLY A 120 9.86 -3.32 10.56
C GLY A 120 10.97 -2.28 10.60
N SER A 121 10.78 -1.14 9.96
CA SER A 121 11.61 0.03 10.27
C SER A 121 11.20 0.53 11.66
N ARG A 122 12.06 0.29 12.66
CA ARG A 122 11.87 0.83 14.02
C ARG A 122 12.09 2.34 14.00
N LYS A 123 11.45 3.03 14.96
CA LYS A 123 11.65 4.46 15.23
C LYS A 123 13.12 4.78 15.44
#